data_AF-U1WYJ3-F1
#
_entry.id   AF-U1WYJ3-F1
#
_cell.length_a   1.000
_cell.length_b   1.000
_cell.length_c   1.000
_cell.angle_alpha   90.00
_cell.angle_beta   90.00
_cell.angle_gamma   90.00
#
_symmetry.space_group_name_H-M   'P 1'
#
loop_
_entity.id
_entity.type
_entity.pdbx_description
1 polymer ?
#
loop_
_entity_poly.entity_id
_entity_poly.type
_entity_poly.pdbx_seq_one_letter_code
_entity_poly.pdbx_strand_id
1 'polypeptide(L)'
;MKEYITGITIGSLAAYVSLDLESTWYLGLVSMTVWTVVSLGIEFLQLKSKTARDLFDGKATVLIKDGKIMEDNLKKERITTDELMEQLRIKNVFKAADVEFAIMESSGDVSVLLTKENQPLTPKHLGINVGPEQEPQSVIMDGKIMDEPLATIGLNRKWLDTELEKLGVSIDNVFLGQVDSYGQLYVDLFDDQIKVPKPQKKAALLATLKKCEADLEMFGLSTKEQNTKQMYEQCSKALEKIIDEVKPLLIR
;
A
#
# COMPACT_ATOMS: atom_id res chain seq x y z
N MET A 1 5.24 16.64 -13.81
CA MET A 1 5.02 17.14 -15.19
C MET A 1 5.76 18.45 -15.48
N LYS A 2 5.66 19.48 -14.64
CA LYS A 2 6.34 20.79 -14.86
C LYS A 2 7.88 20.71 -14.85
N GLU A 3 8.44 19.96 -13.92
CA GLU A 3 9.89 19.72 -13.84
C GLU A 3 10.41 19.02 -15.10
N TYR A 4 9.60 18.13 -15.69
CA TYR A 4 9.93 17.42 -16.94
C TYR A 4 9.94 18.37 -18.15
N ILE A 5 8.94 19.24 -18.28
CA ILE A 5 8.88 20.25 -19.35
C ILE A 5 10.04 21.24 -19.21
N THR A 6 10.34 21.67 -17.98
CA THR A 6 11.47 22.57 -17.68
C THR A 6 12.81 21.90 -17.99
N GLY A 7 12.97 20.61 -17.64
CA GLY A 7 14.17 19.83 -17.96
C GLY A 7 14.39 19.67 -19.47
N ILE A 8 13.34 19.35 -20.24
CA ILE A 8 13.43 19.25 -21.71
C ILE A 8 13.82 20.60 -22.32
N THR A 9 13.15 21.68 -21.92
CA THR A 9 13.42 23.02 -22.48
C THR A 9 14.83 23.50 -22.18
N ILE A 10 15.33 23.31 -20.97
CA ILE A 10 16.72 23.62 -20.61
C ILE A 10 17.69 22.73 -21.40
N GLY A 11 17.41 21.42 -21.52
CA GLY A 11 18.22 20.49 -22.30
C GLY A 11 18.30 20.87 -23.78
N SER A 12 17.18 21.26 -24.40
CA SER A 12 17.13 21.76 -25.77
C SER A 12 17.90 23.06 -25.95
N LEU A 13 17.82 23.99 -24.99
CA LEU A 13 18.61 25.22 -25.00
C LEU A 13 20.11 24.92 -24.87
N ALA A 14 20.50 24.03 -23.97
CA ALA A 14 21.90 23.62 -23.81
C ALA A 14 22.46 22.94 -25.07
N ALA A 15 21.66 22.07 -25.71
CA ALA A 15 22.03 21.44 -26.98
C ALA A 15 22.18 22.47 -28.11
N TYR A 16 21.24 23.41 -28.23
CA TYR A 16 21.30 24.49 -29.22
C TYR A 16 22.58 25.33 -29.07
N VAL A 17 22.91 25.72 -27.83
CA VAL A 17 24.13 26.48 -27.51
C VAL A 17 25.41 25.66 -27.78
N SER A 18 25.34 24.33 -27.67
CA SER A 18 26.50 23.46 -27.94
C SER A 18 26.73 23.20 -29.43
N LEU A 19 25.68 23.27 -30.25
CA LEU A 19 25.75 22.96 -31.69
C LEU A 19 26.04 24.19 -32.56
N ASP A 20 25.68 25.39 -32.10
CA ASP A 20 25.81 26.62 -32.87
C ASP A 20 27.12 27.36 -32.53
N LEU A 21 28.18 27.09 -33.31
CA LEU A 21 29.53 27.67 -33.11
C LEU A 21 29.63 29.15 -33.49
N GLU A 22 28.68 29.70 -34.26
CA GLU A 22 28.69 31.11 -34.67
C GLU A 22 27.93 32.01 -33.67
N SER A 23 27.12 31.41 -32.81
CA SER A 23 26.36 32.12 -31.80
C SER A 23 27.22 32.48 -30.60
N THR A 24 27.03 33.70 -30.09
CA THR A 24 27.70 34.15 -28.87
C THR A 24 27.22 33.35 -27.66
N TRP A 25 28.08 32.46 -27.15
CA TRP A 25 27.81 31.55 -26.02
C TRP A 25 27.13 32.20 -24.80
N TYR A 26 27.40 33.49 -24.56
CA TYR A 26 26.79 34.25 -23.46
C TYR A 26 25.26 34.42 -23.63
N LEU A 27 24.73 34.47 -24.85
CA LEU A 27 23.29 34.52 -25.10
C LEU A 27 22.60 33.23 -24.66
N GLY A 28 23.29 32.10 -24.82
CA GLY A 28 22.84 30.81 -24.31
C GLY A 28 22.73 30.77 -22.79
N LEU A 29 23.73 31.31 -22.11
CA LEU A 29 23.73 31.39 -20.65
C LEU A 29 22.64 32.36 -20.13
N VAL A 30 22.46 33.49 -20.81
CA VAL A 30 21.39 34.45 -20.51
C VAL A 30 20.01 33.82 -20.71
N SER A 31 19.78 33.12 -21.82
CA SER A 31 18.47 32.49 -22.09
C SER A 31 18.14 31.41 -21.08
N MET A 32 19.08 30.55 -20.71
CA MET A 32 18.90 29.54 -19.65
C MET A 32 18.61 30.19 -18.29
N THR A 33 19.31 31.27 -17.94
CA THR A 33 19.10 31.99 -16.68
C THR A 33 17.71 32.63 -16.63
N VAL A 34 17.32 33.33 -17.70
CA VAL A 34 16.00 33.97 -17.80
C VAL A 34 14.89 32.93 -17.70
N TRP A 35 15.00 31.82 -18.44
CA TRP A 35 14.03 30.73 -18.38
C TRP A 35 13.90 30.16 -16.96
N THR A 36 15.02 29.89 -16.30
CA THR A 36 15.04 29.37 -14.93
C THR A 36 14.36 30.33 -13.95
N VAL A 37 14.67 31.62 -14.03
CA VAL A 37 14.07 32.65 -13.15
C VAL A 37 12.56 32.77 -13.39
N VAL A 38 12.12 32.74 -14.65
CA VAL A 38 10.69 32.80 -14.98
C VAL A 38 9.95 31.56 -14.46
N SER A 39 10.50 30.37 -14.67
CA SER A 39 9.90 29.12 -14.19
C SER A 39 9.76 29.11 -12.67
N LEU A 40 10.83 29.45 -11.94
CA LEU A 40 10.79 29.58 -10.47
C LEU A 40 9.81 30.66 -10.01
N GLY A 41 9.72 31.77 -10.75
CA GLY A 41 8.77 32.84 -10.48
C GLY A 41 7.31 32.39 -10.60
N ILE A 42 6.98 31.60 -11.63
CA ILE A 42 5.65 31.01 -11.82
C ILE A 42 5.33 30.01 -10.70
N GLU A 43 6.28 29.14 -10.33
CA GLU A 43 6.10 28.19 -9.22
C GLU A 43 5.86 28.91 -7.91
N PHE A 44 6.64 29.96 -7.61
CA PHE A 44 6.46 30.78 -6.41
C PHE A 44 5.08 31.46 -6.39
N LEU A 45 4.61 31.97 -7.54
CA LEU A 45 3.28 32.56 -7.67
C LEU A 45 2.16 31.54 -7.39
N GLN A 46 2.29 30.31 -7.88
CA GLN A 46 1.31 29.23 -7.66
C GLN A 46 1.31 28.73 -6.20
N LEU A 47 2.47 28.74 -5.54
CA LEU A 47 2.56 28.44 -4.11
C LEU A 47 1.82 29.48 -3.27
N LYS A 48 2.00 30.76 -3.62
CA LYS A 48 1.43 31.88 -2.86
C LYS A 48 -0.05 32.14 -3.16
N SER A 49 -0.52 31.85 -4.37
CA SER A 49 -1.89 32.17 -4.81
C SER A 49 -2.63 30.95 -5.34
N LYS A 50 -3.76 30.63 -4.72
CA LYS A 50 -4.68 29.60 -5.22
C LYS A 50 -5.23 29.97 -6.60
N THR A 51 -5.55 31.23 -6.86
CA THR A 51 -6.05 31.64 -8.19
C THR A 51 -4.99 31.48 -9.27
N ALA A 52 -3.72 31.77 -8.98
CA ALA A 52 -2.63 31.49 -9.91
C ALA A 52 -2.49 29.98 -10.15
N ARG A 53 -2.55 29.18 -9.08
CA ARG A 53 -2.53 27.72 -9.17
C ARG A 53 -3.69 27.18 -10.02
N ASP A 54 -4.92 27.57 -9.73
CA ASP A 54 -6.12 27.14 -10.44
C ASP A 54 -6.10 27.57 -11.93
N LEU A 55 -5.42 28.67 -12.26
CA LEU A 55 -5.25 29.13 -13.65
C LEU A 55 -4.22 28.27 -14.42
N PHE A 56 -3.09 27.93 -13.79
CA PHE A 56 -2.00 27.21 -14.43
C PHE A 56 -2.16 25.69 -14.38
N ASP A 57 -2.72 25.15 -13.28
CA ASP A 57 -2.88 23.71 -13.03
C ASP A 57 -4.31 23.23 -13.29
N GLY A 58 -5.26 24.16 -13.46
CA GLY A 58 -6.68 23.82 -13.47
C GLY A 58 -7.21 23.63 -12.06
N LYS A 59 -8.54 23.49 -11.97
CA LYS A 59 -9.26 23.27 -10.71
C LYS A 59 -9.88 21.89 -10.72
N ALA A 60 -10.00 21.28 -9.56
CA ALA A 60 -10.79 20.07 -9.43
C ALA A 60 -12.27 20.37 -9.72
N THR A 61 -12.90 19.56 -10.57
CA THR A 61 -14.28 19.79 -11.02
C THR A 61 -15.13 18.55 -10.77
N VAL A 62 -16.29 18.73 -10.14
CA VAL A 62 -17.23 17.64 -9.86
C VAL A 62 -17.96 17.22 -11.14
N LEU A 63 -17.80 15.96 -11.55
CA LEU A 63 -18.44 15.37 -12.72
C LEU A 63 -19.71 14.59 -12.36
N ILE A 64 -19.74 13.93 -11.21
CA ILE A 64 -20.93 13.23 -10.67
C ILE A 64 -21.12 13.64 -9.22
N LYS A 65 -22.38 13.86 -8.85
CA LYS A 65 -22.80 14.08 -7.46
C LYS A 65 -24.12 13.37 -7.19
N ASP A 66 -24.17 12.59 -6.12
CA ASP A 66 -25.36 11.85 -5.68
C ASP A 66 -25.96 10.98 -6.82
N GLY A 67 -25.10 10.29 -7.57
CA GLY A 67 -25.48 9.47 -8.72
C GLY A 67 -25.90 10.25 -9.97
N LYS A 68 -25.87 11.59 -9.96
CA LYS A 68 -26.26 12.45 -11.08
C LYS A 68 -25.03 13.02 -11.79
N ILE A 69 -25.01 12.91 -13.11
CA ILE A 69 -23.97 13.51 -13.95
C ILE A 69 -24.17 15.02 -14.01
N MET A 70 -23.10 15.79 -13.83
CA MET A 70 -23.12 17.25 -13.85
C MET A 70 -22.80 17.74 -15.27
N GLU A 71 -23.78 17.77 -16.17
CA GLU A 71 -23.55 17.98 -17.61
C GLU A 71 -22.88 19.32 -17.92
N ASP A 72 -23.19 20.37 -17.15
CA ASP A 72 -22.55 21.68 -17.30
C ASP A 72 -21.05 21.64 -16.97
N ASN A 73 -20.64 20.76 -16.06
CA ASN A 73 -19.24 20.59 -15.70
C ASN A 73 -18.52 19.72 -16.73
N LEU A 74 -19.17 18.67 -17.24
CA LEU A 74 -18.65 17.88 -18.37
C LEU A 74 -18.37 18.79 -19.58
N LYS A 75 -19.29 19.70 -19.91
CA LYS A 75 -19.09 20.68 -21.00
C LYS A 75 -17.91 21.62 -20.74
N LYS A 76 -17.73 22.09 -19.51
CA LYS A 76 -16.61 22.98 -19.13
C LYS A 76 -15.27 22.26 -19.26
N GLU A 77 -15.19 21.02 -18.79
CA GLU A 77 -14.00 20.18 -18.88
C GLU A 77 -13.84 19.51 -20.27
N ARG A 78 -14.79 19.73 -21.19
CA ARG A 78 -14.82 19.17 -22.55
C ARG A 78 -14.79 17.64 -22.57
N ILE A 79 -15.49 17.02 -21.64
CA ILE A 79 -15.58 15.57 -21.49
C ILE A 79 -16.94 15.08 -21.95
N THR A 80 -16.91 14.06 -22.79
CA THR A 80 -18.09 13.35 -23.24
C THR A 80 -18.57 12.35 -22.18
N THR A 81 -19.85 11.98 -22.26
CA THR A 81 -20.39 10.93 -21.38
C THR A 81 -19.66 9.60 -21.58
N ASP A 82 -19.21 9.29 -22.79
CA ASP A 82 -18.48 8.06 -23.09
C ASP A 82 -17.11 8.03 -22.40
N GLU A 83 -16.37 9.14 -22.44
CA GLU A 83 -15.09 9.29 -21.71
C GLU A 83 -15.29 9.22 -20.19
N LEU A 84 -16.33 9.87 -19.65
CA LEU A 84 -16.65 9.76 -18.23
C LEU A 84 -16.91 8.30 -17.85
N MET A 85 -17.74 7.59 -18.63
CA MET A 85 -18.05 6.18 -18.37
C MET A 85 -16.82 5.27 -18.56
N GLU A 86 -15.91 5.58 -19.48
CA GLU A 86 -14.62 4.90 -19.60
C GLU A 86 -13.77 5.08 -18.34
N GLN A 87 -13.63 6.31 -17.85
CA GLN A 87 -12.88 6.62 -16.63
C GLN A 87 -13.46 5.88 -15.40
N LEU A 88 -14.79 5.84 -15.28
CA LEU A 88 -15.45 5.06 -14.23
C LEU A 88 -15.13 3.56 -14.33
N ARG A 89 -15.16 2.99 -15.55
CA ARG A 89 -14.83 1.56 -15.77
C ARG A 89 -13.38 1.22 -15.46
N ILE A 90 -12.43 2.12 -15.76
CA ILE A 90 -11.02 1.97 -15.36
C ILE A 90 -10.91 1.86 -13.83
N LYS A 91 -11.80 2.52 -13.08
CA LYS A 91 -11.91 2.41 -11.62
C LYS A 91 -12.83 1.27 -11.15
N ASN A 92 -13.18 0.32 -12.02
CA ASN A 92 -14.12 -0.80 -11.77
C ASN A 92 -15.56 -0.38 -11.43
N VAL A 93 -15.99 0.80 -11.87
CA VAL A 93 -17.35 1.31 -11.66
C VAL A 93 -18.12 1.32 -12.97
N PHE A 94 -19.16 0.48 -13.07
CA PHE A 94 -19.92 0.31 -14.33
C PHE A 94 -21.25 1.08 -14.35
N LYS A 95 -21.71 1.58 -13.20
CA LYS A 95 -22.97 2.33 -13.07
C LYS A 95 -22.70 3.68 -12.45
N ALA A 96 -23.09 4.75 -13.13
CA ALA A 96 -23.01 6.11 -12.57
C ALA A 96 -23.89 6.29 -11.32
N ALA A 97 -24.98 5.52 -11.20
CA ALA A 97 -25.86 5.55 -10.02
C ALA A 97 -25.18 5.03 -8.73
N ASP A 98 -24.12 4.21 -8.86
CA ASP A 98 -23.37 3.69 -7.71
C ASP A 98 -22.31 4.68 -7.23
N VAL A 99 -22.20 5.85 -7.86
CA VAL A 99 -21.21 6.89 -7.57
C VAL A 99 -21.82 8.01 -6.72
N GLU A 100 -21.28 8.22 -5.53
CA GLU A 100 -21.60 9.36 -4.68
C GLU A 100 -20.95 10.64 -5.23
N PHE A 101 -19.65 10.57 -5.53
CA PHE A 101 -18.90 11.68 -6.12
C PHE A 101 -17.92 11.17 -7.18
N ALA A 102 -17.88 11.83 -8.34
CA ALA A 102 -16.75 11.73 -9.26
C ALA A 102 -16.16 13.12 -9.46
N ILE A 103 -14.84 13.25 -9.30
CA ILE A 103 -14.12 14.51 -9.38
C ILE A 103 -13.01 14.36 -10.42
N MET A 104 -12.98 15.28 -11.38
CA MET A 104 -11.83 15.50 -12.25
C MET A 104 -10.75 16.23 -11.47
N GLU A 105 -9.59 15.62 -11.33
CA GLU A 105 -8.40 16.24 -10.75
C GLU A 105 -7.70 17.13 -11.78
N SER A 106 -6.80 18.01 -11.29
CA SER A 106 -5.94 18.84 -12.16
C SER A 106 -5.03 18.03 -13.09
N SER A 107 -4.78 16.75 -12.79
CA SER A 107 -4.04 15.84 -13.67
C SER A 107 -4.84 15.39 -14.89
N GLY A 108 -6.17 15.58 -14.89
CA GLY A 108 -7.10 14.99 -15.84
C GLY A 108 -7.63 13.61 -15.41
N ASP A 109 -7.12 13.04 -14.31
CA ASP A 109 -7.64 11.79 -13.76
C ASP A 109 -9.00 12.00 -13.07
N VAL A 110 -9.83 10.97 -13.07
CA VAL A 110 -11.10 10.97 -12.34
C VAL A 110 -10.96 10.16 -11.04
N SER A 111 -11.12 10.86 -9.92
CA SER A 111 -11.31 10.26 -8.60
C SER A 111 -12.78 9.89 -8.40
N VAL A 112 -13.05 8.70 -7.87
CA VAL A 112 -14.43 8.19 -7.69
C VAL A 112 -14.64 7.74 -6.24
N LEU A 113 -15.71 8.24 -5.64
CA LEU A 113 -16.25 7.77 -4.38
C LEU A 113 -17.58 7.06 -4.64
N LEU A 114 -17.64 5.77 -4.32
CA LEU A 114 -18.87 4.98 -4.39
C LEU A 114 -19.85 5.38 -3.28
N THR A 115 -21.14 5.13 -3.51
CA THR A 115 -22.16 5.21 -2.46
C THR A 115 -21.83 4.24 -1.32
N LYS A 116 -22.35 4.52 -0.11
CA LYS A 116 -21.96 3.80 1.11
C LYS A 116 -22.23 2.30 1.05
N GLU A 117 -23.33 1.91 0.43
CA GLU A 117 -23.75 0.53 0.20
C GLU A 117 -22.88 -0.22 -0.80
N ASN A 118 -22.17 0.50 -1.69
CA ASN A 118 -21.29 -0.07 -2.70
C ASN A 118 -19.80 -0.01 -2.31
N GLN A 119 -19.46 0.59 -1.15
CA GLN A 119 -18.09 0.61 -0.64
C GLN A 119 -17.70 -0.76 -0.04
N PRO A 120 -16.43 -1.19 -0.19
CA PRO A 120 -15.96 -2.44 0.40
C PRO A 120 -16.07 -2.40 1.93
N LEU A 121 -16.41 -3.54 2.54
CA LEU A 121 -16.45 -3.66 3.99
C LEU A 121 -15.04 -3.51 4.58
N THR A 122 -14.94 -2.68 5.62
CA THR A 122 -13.73 -2.55 6.43
C THR A 122 -13.89 -3.38 7.71
N PRO A 123 -12.79 -3.84 8.35
CA PRO A 123 -12.87 -4.52 9.65
C PRO A 123 -13.65 -3.73 10.71
N LYS A 124 -13.55 -2.39 10.65
CA LYS A 124 -14.29 -1.46 11.51
C LYS A 124 -15.81 -1.59 11.36
N HIS A 125 -16.32 -1.85 10.16
CA HIS A 125 -17.76 -2.07 9.94
C HIS A 125 -18.26 -3.36 10.63
N LEU A 126 -17.38 -4.31 10.88
CA LEU A 126 -17.68 -5.59 11.51
C LEU A 126 -17.41 -5.60 13.02
N GLY A 127 -16.96 -4.47 13.60
CA GLY A 127 -16.53 -4.41 15.00
C GLY A 127 -15.24 -5.20 15.30
N ILE A 128 -14.50 -5.59 14.25
CA ILE A 128 -13.25 -6.34 14.39
C ILE A 128 -12.14 -5.33 14.69
N ASN A 129 -11.51 -5.47 15.86
CA ASN A 129 -10.32 -4.71 16.19
C ASN A 129 -9.11 -5.36 15.51
N VAL A 130 -8.53 -4.67 14.54
CA VAL A 130 -7.30 -5.10 13.89
C VAL A 130 -6.12 -4.40 14.56
N GLY A 131 -5.08 -5.17 14.90
CA GLY A 131 -3.83 -4.61 15.39
C GLY A 131 -3.15 -3.72 14.33
N PRO A 132 -2.26 -2.81 14.73
CA PRO A 132 -1.47 -2.04 13.77
C PRO A 132 -0.61 -3.01 12.94
N GLU A 133 -0.75 -2.95 11.62
CA GLU A 133 0.15 -3.65 10.71
C GLU A 133 1.41 -2.81 10.54
N GLN A 134 2.55 -3.36 10.94
CA GLN A 134 3.85 -2.74 10.67
C GLN A 134 4.31 -3.10 9.27
N GLU A 135 4.98 -2.16 8.60
CA GLU A 135 5.56 -2.40 7.28
C GLU A 135 6.56 -3.56 7.35
N PRO A 136 6.40 -4.60 6.49
CA PRO A 136 7.37 -5.67 6.40
C PRO A 136 8.76 -5.12 6.11
N GLN A 137 9.75 -5.55 6.88
CA GLN A 137 11.13 -5.10 6.69
C GLN A 137 11.90 -6.10 5.83
N SER A 138 12.52 -5.60 4.76
CA SER A 138 13.47 -6.38 3.96
C SER A 138 14.78 -6.51 4.73
N VAL A 139 15.03 -7.70 5.29
CA VAL A 139 16.21 -8.02 6.11
C VAL A 139 17.34 -8.65 5.31
N ILE A 140 17.04 -9.22 4.13
CA ILE A 140 18.03 -9.70 3.16
C ILE A 140 17.64 -9.21 1.77
N MET A 141 18.61 -8.68 1.02
CA MET A 141 18.47 -8.37 -0.40
C MET A 141 19.74 -8.82 -1.14
N ASP A 142 19.59 -9.58 -2.21
CA ASP A 142 20.69 -10.06 -3.07
C ASP A 142 21.82 -10.74 -2.28
N GLY A 143 21.45 -11.62 -1.34
CA GLY A 143 22.38 -12.33 -0.45
C GLY A 143 23.04 -11.47 0.63
N LYS A 144 22.67 -10.20 0.77
CA LYS A 144 23.25 -9.28 1.77
C LYS A 144 22.26 -8.98 2.89
N ILE A 145 22.76 -9.03 4.12
CA ILE A 145 21.99 -8.68 5.32
C ILE A 145 21.82 -7.16 5.42
N MET A 146 20.60 -6.75 5.72
CA MET A 146 20.22 -5.37 5.99
C MET A 146 20.08 -5.16 7.51
N ASP A 147 21.13 -4.65 8.16
CA ASP A 147 21.18 -4.50 9.63
C ASP A 147 20.19 -3.47 10.17
N GLU A 148 20.00 -2.36 9.46
CA GLU A 148 19.12 -1.28 9.90
C GLU A 148 17.64 -1.70 9.90
N PRO A 149 17.11 -2.34 8.83
CA PRO A 149 15.79 -2.97 8.87
C PRO A 149 15.63 -4.02 9.98
N LEU A 150 16.64 -4.87 10.21
CA LEU A 150 16.64 -5.84 11.33
C LEU A 150 16.52 -5.15 12.69
N ALA A 151 17.32 -4.12 12.93
CA ALA A 151 17.33 -3.38 14.19
C ALA A 151 16.02 -2.62 14.42
N THR A 152 15.39 -2.11 13.37
CA THR A 152 14.12 -1.38 13.41
C THR A 152 12.98 -2.24 13.99
N ILE A 153 12.98 -3.54 13.68
CA ILE A 153 12.02 -4.51 14.23
C ILE A 153 12.54 -5.22 15.50
N GLY A 154 13.65 -4.73 16.07
CA GLY A 154 14.23 -5.28 17.30
C GLY A 154 14.87 -6.66 17.14
N LEU A 155 15.16 -7.07 15.91
CA LEU A 155 15.82 -8.33 15.59
C LEU A 155 17.33 -8.12 15.35
N ASN A 156 18.07 -9.21 15.35
CA ASN A 156 19.52 -9.19 15.13
C ASN A 156 19.94 -10.30 14.16
N ARG A 157 21.20 -10.24 13.71
CA ARG A 157 21.77 -11.24 12.79
C ARG A 157 21.64 -12.67 13.31
N LYS A 158 21.88 -12.89 14.61
CA LYS A 158 21.78 -14.22 15.22
C LYS A 158 20.37 -14.82 15.08
N TRP A 159 19.34 -13.99 15.23
CA TRP A 159 17.97 -14.42 14.97
C TRP A 159 17.79 -14.81 13.50
N LEU A 160 18.28 -14.00 12.57
CA LEU A 160 18.17 -14.26 11.13
C LEU A 160 18.87 -15.56 10.73
N ASP A 161 20.10 -15.78 11.23
CA ASP A 161 20.87 -16.99 11.00
C ASP A 161 20.11 -18.22 11.50
N THR A 162 19.51 -18.13 12.69
CA THR A 162 18.70 -19.21 13.28
C THR A 162 17.48 -19.53 12.40
N GLU A 163 16.79 -18.52 11.86
CA GLU A 163 15.64 -18.74 10.99
C GLU A 163 16.03 -19.32 9.62
N LEU A 164 17.16 -18.89 9.04
CA LEU A 164 17.69 -19.47 7.80
C LEU A 164 18.13 -20.93 7.99
N GLU A 165 18.77 -21.25 9.12
CA GLU A 165 19.15 -22.63 9.48
C GLU A 165 17.93 -23.55 9.59
N LYS A 166 16.83 -23.08 10.18
CA LYS A 166 15.56 -23.84 10.23
C LYS A 166 15.01 -24.16 8.85
N LEU A 167 15.27 -23.30 7.87
CA LEU A 167 14.87 -23.48 6.48
C LEU A 167 15.90 -24.27 5.67
N GLY A 168 17.09 -24.51 6.20
CA GLY A 168 18.19 -25.20 5.50
C GLY A 168 18.76 -24.38 4.34
N VAL A 169 18.67 -23.05 4.41
CA VAL A 169 19.05 -22.13 3.33
C VAL A 169 20.32 -21.38 3.70
N SER A 170 21.27 -21.27 2.76
CA SER A 170 22.43 -20.38 2.90
C SER A 170 22.08 -18.95 2.50
N ILE A 171 22.66 -17.98 3.21
CA ILE A 171 22.35 -16.56 2.98
C ILE A 171 22.68 -16.09 1.56
N ASP A 172 23.76 -16.62 0.97
CA ASP A 172 24.20 -16.29 -0.38
C ASP A 172 23.19 -16.72 -1.45
N ASN A 173 22.30 -17.66 -1.13
CA ASN A 173 21.25 -18.12 -2.04
C ASN A 173 19.90 -17.41 -1.83
N VAL A 174 19.83 -16.43 -0.92
CA VAL A 174 18.61 -15.66 -0.66
C VAL A 174 18.57 -14.43 -1.55
N PHE A 175 17.60 -14.37 -2.46
CA PHE A 175 17.34 -13.17 -3.26
C PHE A 175 16.63 -12.10 -2.42
N LEU A 176 15.58 -12.50 -1.69
CA LEU A 176 14.81 -11.59 -0.82
C LEU A 176 14.46 -12.29 0.50
N GLY A 177 14.77 -11.63 1.61
CA GLY A 177 14.31 -12.02 2.95
C GLY A 177 13.49 -10.91 3.56
N GLN A 178 12.24 -11.17 3.92
CA GLN A 178 11.34 -10.19 4.52
C GLN A 178 10.75 -10.69 5.83
N VAL A 179 10.67 -9.80 6.82
CA VAL A 179 10.04 -10.10 8.10
C VAL A 179 8.76 -9.29 8.24
N ASP A 180 7.65 -9.97 8.49
CA ASP A 180 6.36 -9.33 8.71
C ASP A 180 6.15 -8.89 10.17
N SER A 181 5.00 -8.26 10.42
CA SER A 181 4.58 -7.79 11.75
C SER A 181 4.41 -8.90 12.80
N TYR A 182 4.34 -10.17 12.38
CA TYR A 182 4.26 -11.35 13.25
C TYR A 182 5.64 -11.99 13.50
N GLY A 183 6.72 -11.38 13.00
CA GLY A 183 8.07 -11.92 13.07
C GLY A 183 8.23 -13.20 12.25
N GLN A 184 7.46 -13.37 11.17
CA GLN A 184 7.62 -14.47 10.23
C GLN A 184 8.62 -14.06 9.14
N LEU A 185 9.67 -14.86 8.96
CA LEU A 185 10.61 -14.69 7.87
C LEU A 185 10.05 -15.36 6.61
N TYR A 186 9.77 -14.55 5.59
CA TYR A 186 9.63 -15.00 4.21
C TYR A 186 11.00 -14.97 3.53
N VAL A 187 11.29 -16.00 2.74
CA VAL A 187 12.55 -16.12 1.99
C VAL A 187 12.22 -16.53 0.57
N ASP A 188 12.76 -15.77 -0.37
CA ASP A 188 12.81 -16.06 -1.79
C ASP A 188 14.26 -16.34 -2.19
N LEU A 189 14.48 -17.39 -2.98
CA LEU A 189 15.82 -17.87 -3.32
C LEU A 189 16.18 -17.51 -4.76
N PHE A 190 17.47 -17.44 -5.06
CA PHE A 190 17.93 -17.33 -6.44
C PHE A 190 17.64 -18.60 -7.26
N ASP A 191 17.55 -19.76 -6.60
CA ASP A 191 17.17 -21.02 -7.22
C ASP A 191 15.68 -21.31 -7.02
N ASP A 192 14.88 -20.97 -8.03
CA ASP A 192 13.43 -21.19 -8.07
C ASP A 192 13.00 -22.66 -7.98
N GLN A 193 13.92 -23.62 -8.17
CA GLN A 193 13.61 -25.04 -8.03
C GLN A 193 13.53 -25.47 -6.56
N ILE A 194 14.15 -24.71 -5.65
CA ILE A 194 14.14 -24.99 -4.22
C ILE A 194 12.87 -24.42 -3.60
N LYS A 195 11.96 -25.32 -3.22
CA LYS A 195 10.72 -24.93 -2.53
C LYS A 195 10.98 -24.68 -1.05
N VAL A 196 10.99 -23.41 -0.65
CA VAL A 196 11.02 -23.01 0.75
C VAL A 196 9.64 -23.22 1.38
N PRO A 197 9.53 -23.84 2.57
CA PRO A 197 8.26 -23.98 3.25
C PRO A 197 7.70 -22.61 3.64
N LYS A 198 6.43 -22.35 3.29
CA LYS A 198 5.76 -21.11 3.65
C LYS A 198 5.65 -20.96 5.18
N PRO A 199 5.73 -19.74 5.73
CA PRO A 199 5.59 -19.53 7.17
C PRO A 199 4.24 -20.04 7.72
N GLN A 200 4.27 -20.98 8.67
CA GLN A 200 3.05 -21.61 9.22
C GLN A 200 2.69 -21.14 10.65
N LYS A 201 3.29 -20.06 11.18
CA LYS A 201 3.10 -19.68 12.60
C LYS A 201 1.63 -19.44 12.96
N LYS A 202 0.84 -18.81 12.08
CA LYS A 202 -0.61 -18.61 12.29
C LYS A 202 -1.39 -19.92 12.34
N ALA A 203 -1.14 -20.83 11.40
CA ALA A 203 -1.76 -22.15 11.37
C ALA A 203 -1.35 -23.00 12.58
N ALA A 204 -0.06 -22.95 12.97
CA ALA A 204 0.46 -23.63 14.15
C ALA A 204 -0.13 -23.08 15.45
N LEU A 205 -0.31 -21.76 15.56
CA LEU A 205 -1.00 -21.13 16.69
C LEU A 205 -2.44 -21.61 16.79
N LEU A 206 -3.19 -21.60 15.68
CA LEU A 206 -4.56 -22.12 15.66
C LEU A 206 -4.63 -23.60 16.06
N ALA A 207 -3.71 -24.42 15.56
CA ALA A 207 -3.62 -25.83 15.92
C ALA A 207 -3.31 -26.01 17.42
N THR A 208 -2.42 -25.18 17.97
CA THR A 208 -2.06 -25.20 19.39
C THR A 208 -3.24 -24.79 20.27
N LEU A 209 -3.99 -23.75 19.90
CA LEU A 209 -5.18 -23.32 20.62
C LEU A 209 -6.24 -24.43 20.65
N LYS A 210 -6.52 -25.06 19.49
CA LYS A 210 -7.44 -26.20 19.42
C LYS A 210 -6.97 -27.40 20.23
N LYS A 211 -5.67 -27.67 20.23
CA LYS A 211 -5.10 -28.73 21.05
C LYS A 211 -5.33 -28.44 22.54
N CYS A 212 -5.05 -27.21 23.00
CA CYS A 212 -5.29 -26.82 24.38
C CYS A 212 -6.77 -26.94 24.78
N GLU A 213 -7.69 -26.57 23.89
CA GLU A 213 -9.13 -26.71 24.10
C GLU A 213 -9.54 -28.20 24.25
N ALA A 214 -9.11 -29.06 23.33
CA ALA A 214 -9.34 -30.50 23.43
C ALA A 214 -8.72 -31.15 24.69
N ASP A 215 -7.53 -30.69 25.10
CA ASP A 215 -6.87 -31.15 26.34
C ASP A 215 -7.71 -30.77 27.57
N LEU A 216 -8.29 -29.55 27.62
CA LEU A 216 -9.18 -29.11 28.71
C LEU A 216 -10.44 -29.97 28.78
N GLU A 217 -11.07 -30.29 27.64
CA GLU A 217 -12.22 -31.19 27.60
C GLU A 217 -11.85 -32.58 28.14
N MET A 218 -10.72 -33.14 27.70
CA MET A 218 -10.24 -34.44 28.15
C MET A 218 -9.99 -34.46 29.66
N PHE A 219 -9.42 -33.41 30.25
CA PHE A 219 -9.23 -33.31 31.70
C PHE A 219 -10.56 -33.20 32.44
N GLY A 220 -11.54 -32.47 31.91
CA GLY A 220 -12.90 -32.42 32.45
C GLY A 220 -13.61 -33.78 32.44
N LEU A 221 -13.43 -34.57 31.38
CA LEU A 221 -13.97 -35.93 31.29
C LEU A 221 -13.27 -36.93 32.21
N SER A 222 -12.00 -36.71 32.52
CA SER A 222 -11.16 -37.63 33.30
C SER A 222 -11.22 -37.41 34.81
N THR A 223 -11.65 -36.24 35.27
CA THR A 223 -11.74 -35.92 36.70
C THR A 223 -13.00 -36.48 37.36
N LYS A 224 -12.89 -36.91 38.62
CA LYS A 224 -13.99 -37.43 39.44
C LYS A 224 -14.63 -36.37 40.34
N GLU A 225 -13.96 -35.24 40.52
CA GLU A 225 -14.40 -34.16 41.41
C GLU A 225 -15.25 -33.15 40.64
N GLN A 226 -16.47 -32.92 41.11
CA GLN A 226 -17.50 -32.20 40.35
C GLN A 226 -17.13 -30.73 40.11
N ASN A 227 -16.45 -30.06 41.05
CA ASN A 227 -16.06 -28.67 40.88
C ASN A 227 -14.95 -28.53 39.83
N THR A 228 -13.96 -29.42 39.85
CA THR A 228 -12.88 -29.49 38.87
C THR A 228 -13.41 -29.77 37.47
N LYS A 229 -14.42 -30.65 37.35
CA LYS A 229 -15.11 -30.90 36.08
C LYS A 229 -15.74 -29.64 35.52
N GLN A 230 -16.52 -28.93 36.35
CA GLN A 230 -17.16 -27.67 35.95
C GLN A 230 -16.13 -26.60 35.58
N MET A 231 -15.02 -26.51 36.30
CA MET A 231 -13.93 -25.59 35.98
C MET A 231 -13.35 -25.86 34.60
N TYR A 232 -13.00 -27.11 34.27
CA TYR A 232 -12.46 -27.46 32.94
C TYR A 232 -13.47 -27.22 31.81
N GLU A 233 -14.75 -27.56 32.02
CA GLU A 233 -15.81 -27.27 31.05
C GLU A 233 -15.99 -25.77 30.78
N GLN A 234 -15.91 -24.93 31.83
CA GLN A 234 -15.96 -23.48 31.69
C GLN A 234 -14.74 -22.93 30.94
N CYS A 235 -13.54 -23.42 31.27
CA CYS A 235 -12.31 -23.03 30.58
C CYS A 235 -12.33 -23.45 29.10
N SER A 236 -12.80 -24.65 28.77
CA SER A 236 -12.91 -25.10 27.37
C SER A 236 -13.85 -24.19 26.57
N LYS A 237 -15.07 -23.94 27.07
CA LYS A 237 -16.04 -23.04 26.42
C LYS A 237 -15.52 -21.61 26.25
N ALA A 238 -14.78 -21.10 27.23
CA ALA A 238 -14.15 -19.79 27.13
C ALA A 238 -13.08 -19.78 26.03
N LEU A 239 -12.27 -20.84 25.93
CA LEU A 239 -11.24 -20.97 24.91
C LEU A 239 -11.82 -21.20 23.51
N GLU A 240 -12.89 -21.98 23.38
CA GLU A 240 -13.64 -22.18 22.13
C GLU A 240 -14.15 -20.84 21.57
N LYS A 241 -14.73 -20.00 22.43
CA LYS A 241 -15.18 -18.66 22.04
C LYS A 241 -14.03 -17.79 21.52
N ILE A 242 -12.88 -17.82 22.18
CA ILE A 242 -11.68 -17.09 21.75
C ILE A 242 -11.18 -17.65 20.41
N ILE A 243 -11.17 -18.97 20.23
CA ILE A 243 -10.77 -19.61 18.97
C ILE A 243 -11.67 -19.11 17.85
N ASP A 244 -12.98 -19.07 18.03
CA ASP A 244 -13.92 -18.60 17.00
C ASP A 244 -13.73 -17.12 16.65
N GLU A 245 -13.46 -16.26 17.63
CA GLU A 245 -13.17 -14.85 17.41
C GLU A 245 -11.86 -14.63 16.62
N VAL A 246 -10.83 -15.44 16.88
CA VAL A 246 -9.48 -15.24 16.32
C VAL A 246 -9.23 -16.08 15.05
N LYS A 247 -10.00 -17.14 14.82
CA LYS A 247 -9.95 -18.02 13.63
C LYS A 247 -9.90 -17.28 12.28
N PRO A 248 -10.74 -16.26 11.99
CA PRO A 248 -10.66 -15.55 10.71
C PRO A 248 -9.34 -14.80 10.49
N LEU A 249 -8.61 -14.48 11.57
CA LEU A 249 -7.30 -13.83 11.50
C LEU A 249 -6.15 -14.83 11.30
N LEU A 250 -6.33 -16.09 11.72
CA LEU A 250 -5.28 -17.12 11.68
C LEU A 250 -5.35 -18.06 10.46
N ILE A 251 -6.47 -18.07 9.73
CA ILE A 251 -6.65 -18.91 8.52
C ILE A 251 -6.16 -18.18 7.24
N ARG A 252 -5.87 -16.88 7.32
CA ARG A 252 -5.33 -16.07 6.22
C ARG A 252 -3.82 -16.22 6.03
#